data_AF-A0A363MYV2-F1
#
_entry.id   AF-A0A363MYV2-F1
#
_cell.length_a   1.000
_cell.length_b   1.000
_cell.length_c   1.000
_cell.angle_alpha   90.00
_cell.angle_beta   90.00
_cell.angle_gamma   90.00
#
_symmetry.space_group_name_H-M   'P 1'
#
loop_
_entity.id
_entity.type
_entity.pdbx_description
1 polymer ?
#
loop_
_entity_poly.entity_id
_entity_poly.type
_entity_poly.pdbx_seq_one_letter_code
_entity_poly.pdbx_strand_id
1 'polypeptide(L)'
;MFYEIKTYEPVTNCQIPVPFCGTESPKLTEKQYGGKEIFNANCAACHKLDAKSTGPALRNIDSLVFVKWMIDKNHRIDTTKIEKLGLDFHRTKFKDYLNEENLPLLIDYCSGIRY
;
A
#
# COMPACT_ATOMS: atom_id res chain seq x y z
N MET A 1 33.96 -3.42 22.05
CA MET A 1 33.53 -3.48 20.64
C MET A 1 32.13 -2.89 20.58
N PHE A 2 32.01 -1.64 20.18
CA PHE A 2 30.72 -0.99 19.98
C PHE A 2 30.36 -1.19 18.50
N TYR A 3 29.23 -1.87 18.24
CA TYR A 3 28.73 -2.03 16.89
C TYR A 3 27.91 -0.79 16.53
N GLU A 4 28.42 0.02 15.61
CA GLU A 4 27.67 1.12 15.00
C GLU A 4 26.55 0.53 14.13
N ILE A 5 25.30 0.76 14.54
CA ILE A 5 24.14 0.46 13.71
C ILE A 5 24.04 1.60 12.70
N LYS A 6 24.51 1.36 11.47
CA LYS A 6 24.30 2.30 10.36
C LYS A 6 22.81 2.39 10.09
N THR A 7 22.23 3.55 10.35
CA THR A 7 20.85 3.86 9.97
C THR A 7 20.79 3.83 8.44
N TYR A 8 19.97 2.93 7.91
CA TYR A 8 19.62 2.92 6.49
C TYR A 8 18.78 4.16 6.22
N GLU A 9 19.37 5.16 5.56
CA GLU A 9 18.60 6.21 4.91
C GLU A 9 18.14 5.66 3.56
N PRO A 10 16.81 5.51 3.34
CA PRO A 10 16.32 5.05 2.06
C PRO A 10 16.72 6.07 1.01
N VAL A 11 17.47 5.61 0.01
CA VAL A 11 17.85 6.43 -1.13
C VAL A 11 16.57 6.83 -1.85
N THR A 12 16.15 8.08 -1.72
CA THR A 12 14.96 8.65 -2.37
C THR A 12 15.16 8.85 -3.88
N ASN A 13 16.00 8.03 -4.51
CA ASN A 13 16.10 7.96 -5.96
C ASN A 13 15.22 6.81 -6.45
N CYS A 14 13.92 6.96 -6.24
CA CYS A 14 12.92 6.13 -6.90
C CYS A 14 12.94 6.54 -8.38
N GLN A 15 13.91 6.01 -9.14
CA GLN A 15 13.99 6.26 -10.58
C GLN A 15 12.68 5.82 -11.20
N ILE A 16 11.92 6.80 -11.71
CA ILE A 16 10.68 6.54 -12.43
C ILE A 16 11.07 5.61 -13.58
N PRO A 17 10.40 4.44 -13.72
CA PRO A 17 10.66 3.55 -14.85
C PRO A 17 10.50 4.35 -16.14
N VAL A 18 11.60 4.53 -16.87
CA VAL A 18 11.55 5.19 -18.18
C VAL A 18 10.69 4.33 -19.10
N PRO A 19 9.70 4.91 -19.81
CA PRO A 19 8.88 4.15 -20.73
C PRO A 19 9.77 3.58 -21.85
N PHE A 20 10.00 2.27 -21.83
CA PHE A 20 10.68 1.56 -22.93
C PHE A 20 9.80 1.50 -24.19
N CYS A 21 8.49 1.65 -24.01
CA CYS A 21 7.46 1.80 -25.03
C CYS A 21 6.85 3.19 -24.84
N GLY A 22 6.73 3.99 -25.90
CA GLY A 22 6.38 5.43 -25.89
C GLY A 22 4.99 5.82 -25.34
N THR A 23 4.41 5.03 -24.45
CA THR A 23 3.26 5.43 -23.63
C THR A 23 3.75 6.26 -22.45
N GLU A 24 3.28 7.50 -22.34
CA GLU A 24 3.54 8.35 -21.18
C GLU A 24 3.01 7.67 -19.91
N SER A 25 3.81 7.68 -18.84
CA SER A 25 3.32 7.24 -17.53
C SER A 25 2.32 8.26 -16.99
N PRO A 26 1.29 7.81 -16.23
CA PRO A 26 0.41 8.73 -15.54
C PRO A 26 1.18 9.72 -14.67
N LYS A 27 1.03 11.02 -14.96
CA LYS A 27 1.37 12.12 -14.06
C LYS A 27 0.57 12.02 -12.76
N LEU A 28 1.25 11.60 -11.70
CA LEU A 28 0.71 11.51 -10.36
C LEU A 28 0.80 12.86 -9.63
N THR A 29 -0.11 13.10 -8.70
CA THR A 29 0.04 14.16 -7.69
C THR A 29 1.12 13.78 -6.66
N GLU A 30 1.61 14.73 -5.88
CA GLU A 30 2.55 14.45 -4.78
C GLU A 30 2.02 13.39 -3.79
N LYS A 31 0.73 13.46 -3.47
CA LYS A 31 0.08 12.46 -2.60
C LYS A 31 0.06 11.08 -3.22
N GLN A 32 -0.24 11.00 -4.51
CA GLN A 32 -0.21 9.75 -5.26
C GLN A 32 1.21 9.19 -5.42
N TYR A 33 2.23 10.04 -5.50
CA TYR A 33 3.63 9.59 -5.46
C TYR A 33 3.96 8.95 -4.10
N GLY A 34 3.64 9.61 -2.99
CA GLY A 34 3.83 9.02 -1.66
C GLY A 34 3.04 7.70 -1.47
N GLY A 35 1.79 7.67 -1.94
CA GLY A 35 0.97 6.45 -1.93
C GLY A 35 1.55 5.31 -2.78
N LYS A 36 2.13 5.64 -3.94
CA LYS A 36 2.81 4.69 -4.82
C LYS A 36 4.03 4.07 -4.14
N GLU A 37 4.81 4.87 -3.42
CA GLU A 37 5.99 4.37 -2.68
C GLU A 37 5.56 3.38 -1.59
N ILE A 38 4.55 3.73 -0.79
CA ILE A 38 3.98 2.84 0.23
C ILE A 38 3.47 1.54 -0.40
N PHE A 39 2.70 1.64 -1.49
CA PHE A 39 2.15 0.49 -2.21
C PHE A 39 3.25 -0.43 -2.75
N ASN A 40 4.26 0.13 -3.40
CA ASN A 40 5.34 -0.64 -4.01
C ASN A 40 6.17 -1.38 -2.96
N ALA A 41 6.45 -0.74 -1.83
CA ALA A 41 7.25 -1.34 -0.77
C ALA A 41 6.50 -2.45 -0.01
N ASN A 42 5.18 -2.32 0.18
CA ASN A 42 4.44 -3.15 1.14
C ASN A 42 3.34 -4.03 0.51
N CYS A 43 2.78 -3.62 -0.64
CA CYS A 43 1.56 -4.21 -1.19
C CYS A 43 1.79 -4.90 -2.54
N ALA A 44 2.70 -4.39 -3.37
CA ALA A 44 2.87 -4.81 -4.77
C ALA A 44 3.28 -6.28 -4.96
N ALA A 45 3.85 -6.91 -3.93
CA ALA A 45 4.19 -8.33 -3.96
C ALA A 45 2.93 -9.22 -4.04
N CYS A 46 1.82 -8.79 -3.43
CA CYS A 46 0.58 -9.55 -3.37
C CYS A 46 -0.56 -8.93 -4.20
N HIS A 47 -0.55 -7.61 -4.37
CA HIS A 47 -1.63 -6.88 -5.02
C HIS A 47 -1.16 -6.14 -6.26
N LYS A 48 -2.04 -6.05 -7.25
CA LYS A 48 -1.90 -5.13 -8.39
C LYS A 48 -3.08 -4.15 -8.34
N LEU A 49 -2.95 -3.02 -9.03
CA LEU A 49 -4.06 -2.06 -9.10
C LEU A 49 -5.18 -2.62 -9.97
N ASP A 50 -4.87 -3.01 -11.20
CA ASP A 50 -5.89 -3.29 -12.22
C ASP A 50 -6.02 -4.80 -12.56
N ALA A 51 -5.41 -5.69 -11.76
CA ALA A 51 -5.44 -7.13 -11.99
C ALA A 51 -5.38 -7.92 -10.69
N LYS A 52 -5.90 -9.15 -10.72
CA LYS A 52 -5.72 -10.10 -9.61
C LYS A 52 -4.28 -10.62 -9.60
N SER A 53 -3.80 -10.93 -8.39
CA SER A 53 -2.54 -11.63 -8.14
C SER A 53 -2.78 -12.59 -6.97
N THR A 54 -1.89 -12.66 -5.98
CA THR A 54 -2.16 -13.36 -4.71
C THR A 54 -3.38 -12.77 -4.00
N GLY A 55 -3.52 -11.44 -4.02
CA GLY A 55 -4.66 -10.70 -3.51
C GLY A 55 -5.54 -10.09 -4.62
N PRO A 56 -6.69 -9.51 -4.25
CA PRO A 56 -7.56 -8.79 -5.18
C PRO A 56 -6.88 -7.55 -5.78
N ALA A 57 -7.40 -7.13 -6.93
CA ALA A 57 -7.09 -5.84 -7.52
C ALA A 57 -7.53 -4.70 -6.58
N LEU A 58 -6.70 -3.67 -6.41
CA LEU A 58 -6.96 -2.57 -5.46
C LEU A 58 -7.40 -1.25 -6.10
N ARG A 59 -7.54 -1.19 -7.43
CA ARG A 59 -8.05 0.00 -8.12
C ARG A 59 -9.48 0.31 -7.70
N ASN A 60 -9.74 1.58 -7.36
CA ASN A 60 -11.07 2.12 -7.08
C ASN A 60 -11.85 1.37 -5.99
N ILE A 61 -11.14 0.78 -5.02
CA ILE A 61 -11.80 0.31 -3.80
C ILE A 61 -12.27 1.53 -3.00
N ASP A 62 -13.48 1.41 -2.46
CA ASP A 62 -14.09 2.43 -1.63
C ASP A 62 -13.21 2.79 -0.41
N SER A 63 -13.04 4.09 -0.15
CA SER A 63 -12.16 4.57 0.92
C SER A 63 -12.62 4.12 2.31
N LEU A 64 -13.92 3.99 2.55
CA LEU A 64 -14.46 3.45 3.81
C LEU A 64 -14.11 1.98 3.97
N VAL A 65 -14.06 1.22 2.88
CA VAL A 65 -13.62 -0.17 2.90
C VAL A 65 -12.15 -0.26 3.31
N PHE A 66 -11.28 0.57 2.73
CA PHE A 66 -9.87 0.65 3.13
C PHE A 66 -9.70 1.00 4.61
N VAL A 67 -10.41 2.03 5.10
CA VAL A 67 -10.36 2.46 6.50
C VAL A 67 -10.83 1.35 7.43
N LYS A 68 -11.95 0.69 7.11
CA LYS A 68 -12.50 -0.42 7.90
C LYS A 68 -11.55 -1.62 7.93
N TRP A 69 -10.87 -1.92 6.81
CA TRP A 69 -9.93 -3.02 6.76
C TRP A 69 -8.67 -2.75 7.57
N MET A 70 -8.15 -1.52 7.54
CA MET A 70 -6.80 -1.24 8.06
C MET A 70 -6.77 -0.56 9.43
N ILE A 71 -7.69 0.38 9.71
CA ILE A 71 -7.64 1.20 10.93
C ILE A 71 -8.62 0.74 12.00
N ASP A 72 -9.73 0.08 11.65
CA ASP A 72 -10.74 -0.32 12.64
C ASP A 72 -10.14 -1.29 13.68
N LYS A 73 -9.97 -0.78 14.91
CA LYS A 73 -9.35 -1.47 16.05
C LYS A 73 -10.30 -2.40 16.78
N ASN A 74 -11.59 -2.43 16.40
CA ASN A 74 -12.62 -3.09 17.18
C ASN A 74 -12.80 -4.57 16.80
N HIS A 75 -11.70 -5.28 16.57
CA HIS A 75 -11.72 -6.66 16.13
C HIS A 75 -11.11 -7.57 17.21
N ARG A 76 -11.91 -8.51 17.70
CA ARG A 76 -11.41 -9.71 18.39
C ARG A 76 -11.09 -10.72 17.29
N ILE A 77 -9.88 -11.28 17.30
CA ILE A 77 -9.49 -12.36 16.37
C ILE A 77 -10.47 -13.50 16.57
N ASP A 78 -11.28 -13.77 15.54
CA ASP A 78 -12.26 -14.84 15.52
C ASP A 78 -11.77 -15.91 14.56
N THR A 79 -11.13 -16.94 15.11
CA THR A 79 -10.51 -18.03 14.36
C THR A 79 -11.54 -18.88 13.58
N THR A 80 -12.84 -18.67 13.82
CA THR A 80 -13.92 -19.35 13.11
C THR A 80 -14.34 -18.65 11.81
N LYS A 81 -13.86 -17.41 11.59
CA LYS A 81 -14.21 -16.59 10.41
C LYS A 81 -12.99 -16.39 9.53
N ILE A 82 -12.82 -17.30 8.56
CA ILE A 82 -11.65 -17.35 7.67
C ILE A 82 -11.47 -16.05 6.88
N GLU A 83 -12.56 -15.39 6.48
CA GLU A 83 -12.52 -14.10 5.79
C GLU A 83 -11.96 -12.96 6.67
N LYS A 84 -12.05 -13.08 8.00
CA LYS A 84 -11.47 -12.10 8.93
C LYS A 84 -9.98 -12.34 9.15
N LEU A 85 -9.51 -13.58 9.03
CA LEU A 85 -8.09 -13.91 9.22
C LEU A 85 -7.19 -13.18 8.22
N GLY A 86 -7.66 -12.98 6.99
CA GLY A 86 -6.96 -12.17 5.99
C GLY A 86 -6.76 -10.72 6.46
N LEU A 87 -7.79 -10.09 7.03
CA LEU A 87 -7.69 -8.71 7.53
C LEU A 87 -6.74 -8.60 8.73
N ASP A 88 -6.74 -9.61 9.60
CA ASP A 88 -5.89 -9.65 10.80
C ASP A 88 -4.41 -9.70 10.46
N PHE A 89 -4.05 -10.46 9.43
CA PHE A 89 -2.70 -10.48 8.90
C PHE A 89 -2.26 -9.08 8.47
N HIS A 90 -3.08 -8.37 7.68
CA HIS A 90 -2.72 -7.05 7.17
C HIS A 90 -2.56 -6.04 8.32
N ARG A 91 -3.51 -6.00 9.25
CA ARG A 91 -3.43 -5.13 10.44
C ARG A 91 -2.18 -5.40 11.26
N THR A 92 -1.83 -6.68 11.47
CA THR A 92 -0.67 -7.04 12.29
C THR A 92 0.65 -6.78 11.58
N LYS A 93 0.73 -7.08 10.27
CA LYS A 93 1.97 -6.96 9.49
C LYS A 93 2.29 -5.54 9.10
N PHE A 94 1.28 -4.72 8.84
CA PHE A 94 1.46 -3.36 8.33
C PHE A 94 1.04 -2.28 9.33
N LYS A 95 0.79 -2.60 10.61
CA LYS A 95 0.38 -1.63 11.65
C LYS A 95 1.25 -0.37 11.73
N ASP A 96 2.55 -0.51 11.50
CA ASP A 96 3.51 0.58 11.66
C ASP A 96 3.53 1.49 10.42
N TYR A 97 3.01 1.01 9.28
CA TYR A 97 2.96 1.72 8.00
C TYR A 97 1.57 2.23 7.66
N LEU A 98 0.50 1.54 8.04
CA LEU A 98 -0.89 1.90 7.75
C LEU A 98 -1.52 2.64 8.94
N ASN A 99 -1.10 3.89 9.10
CA ASN A 99 -1.59 4.82 10.11
C ASN A 99 -2.43 5.93 9.46
N GLU A 100 -2.91 6.87 10.28
CA GLU A 100 -3.76 7.99 9.83
C GLU A 100 -3.08 8.94 8.83
N GLU A 101 -1.74 8.98 8.83
CA GLU A 101 -0.94 9.81 7.92
C GLU A 101 -0.77 9.14 6.55
N ASN A 102 -0.43 7.85 6.55
CA ASN A 102 -0.06 7.12 5.34
C ASN A 102 -1.27 6.52 4.61
N LEU A 103 -2.34 6.17 5.33
CA LEU A 103 -3.52 5.55 4.71
C LEU A 103 -4.17 6.47 3.65
N PRO A 104 -4.36 7.79 3.88
CA PRO A 104 -4.89 8.68 2.85
C PRO A 104 -4.05 8.71 1.57
N LEU A 105 -2.72 8.64 1.68
CA LEU A 105 -1.83 8.60 0.52
C LEU A 105 -2.03 7.32 -0.29
N LEU A 106 -2.11 6.18 0.40
CA LEU A 106 -2.37 4.88 -0.22
C LEU A 106 -3.74 4.85 -0.92
N ILE A 107 -4.78 5.39 -0.28
CA ILE A 107 -6.13 5.50 -0.85
C ILE A 107 -6.10 6.36 -2.12
N ASP A 108 -5.42 7.51 -2.08
CA ASP A 108 -5.34 8.43 -3.21
C ASP A 108 -4.64 7.77 -4.43
N TYR A 109 -3.57 7.02 -4.18
CA TYR A 109 -2.89 6.26 -5.23
C TYR A 109 -3.76 5.13 -5.81
N CYS A 110 -4.46 4.38 -4.96
CA CYS A 110 -5.34 3.28 -5.39
C CYS A 110 -6.59 3.79 -6.13
N SER A 111 -7.04 5.00 -5.82
CA SER A 111 -8.23 5.63 -6.43
C SER A 111 -7.91 6.43 -7.70
N GLY A 112 -6.63 6.57 -8.06
CA GLY A 112 -6.21 7.30 -9.25
C GLY A 112 -6.76 6.68 -10.54
N ILE A 113 -7.32 7.51 -11.41
CA ILE A 113 -7.81 7.08 -12.73
C ILE A 113 -6.61 6.85 -13.65
N ARG A 114 -6.68 5.77 -14.43
CA ARG A 114 -5.76 5.52 -15.53
C ARG A 114 -6.35 6.20 -16.77
N TYR A 115 -5.72 7.26 -17.26
CA TYR A 115 -6.04 7.87 -18.55
C TYR A 115 -5.40 7.08 -19.70
#